data_AF-A0A379MT66-F1
#
_entry.id   AF-A0A379MT66-F1
#
_cell.length_a   1.000
_cell.length_b   1.000
_cell.length_c   1.000
_cell.angle_alpha   90.00
_cell.angle_beta   90.00
_cell.angle_gamma   90.00
#
_symmetry.space_group_name_H-M   'P 1'
#
loop_
_entity.id
_entity.type
_entity.pdbx_description
1 polymer ?
#
loop_
_entity_poly.entity_id
_entity_poly.type
_entity_poly.pdbx_seq_one_letter_code
_entity_poly.pdbx_strand_id
1 'polypeptide(L)'
;MKSSILRSCLAGGIILTCGMGSGEMIPAAHAALAGTSQTAPAAAENAPLFTTDITVLSDGRIVTSNKGNKSVRIYAPDNLAAPVKEWIFEQTPTGVAAGTSGGSEKIYVTTFEKRGTLDVIDLTSGRVERSIPVGSGATSPLVSQDGTKVYVLNQFANTVAEVDPEGGVVLRTVQVLREPKGAVVSKDGKYLFVTNFLPAQRADLDYVAADVSVIDLGSFEKIKDIKLANGSNALRGIALSPDGKYVLISHNMGRFAVPTSQLQQGWMNTSALSVVDAEKLTFEGGIVLDEPEHGAAGIWDIKSVGDKVYVTHSGTHDLSVIDYPAMAAKLRSYTGTKEQLSYDLRFMYGIRERVKLTGNGPRKMAVSKDGKQLYIPTYFSDTLNVFDLSGNTVGAAVAQVENRKETDVQAGERIFNDAAYCFQNWQSCNGCHPGDARTDGMNWDLMNDGIGNPKNCKSLLYSHFTPPCMISGIRADAAIADRKGFTHIQFYNIPEEMALKVDAYVKSLKAVPSPYLVGGQLSEKAKQGKKVYEKLKCDECHNGEYYTDMQMHRIGEDIEFEKGWDTPTLREVWRTAPYLFDGRAATMKEVFEVHRHGIEDKKVSAKDIDALVEYVNSL
;
A
#
# COMPACT_ATOMS: atom_id res chain seq x y z
N MET A 1 49.44 5.37 -64.48
CA MET A 1 49.87 5.73 -63.11
C MET A 1 48.99 4.93 -62.16
N LYS A 2 49.43 3.75 -61.67
CA LYS A 2 49.96 3.47 -60.30
C LYS A 2 49.09 4.15 -59.21
N SER A 3 48.45 3.49 -58.23
CA SER A 3 48.67 2.18 -57.56
C SER A 3 47.33 1.66 -56.95
N SER A 4 46.91 0.40 -57.15
CA SER A 4 47.00 -0.76 -56.21
C SER A 4 46.86 -0.40 -54.71
N ILE A 5 45.98 -1.04 -53.93
CA ILE A 5 46.15 -2.43 -53.40
C ILE A 5 44.80 -3.08 -52.99
N LEU A 6 44.54 -4.28 -53.55
CA LEU A 6 44.00 -5.57 -53.03
C LEU A 6 42.88 -5.58 -51.93
N ARG A 7 41.90 -6.50 -51.89
CA ARG A 7 41.71 -7.85 -52.49
C ARG A 7 40.25 -8.36 -52.35
N SER A 8 39.81 -9.13 -53.38
CA SER A 8 38.79 -10.23 -53.46
C SER A 8 37.32 -9.92 -53.08
N CYS A 9 36.31 -9.90 -53.98
CA CYS A 9 35.79 -10.89 -54.98
C CYS A 9 35.45 -12.25 -54.34
N LEU A 10 34.30 -12.94 -54.50
CA LEU A 10 33.11 -12.94 -55.38
C LEU A 10 32.03 -13.76 -54.60
N ALA A 11 30.74 -13.38 -54.52
CA ALA A 11 29.65 -13.53 -55.50
C ALA A 11 29.09 -14.96 -55.69
N GLY A 12 27.75 -15.03 -55.74
CA GLY A 12 26.92 -16.17 -56.13
C GLY A 12 26.15 -16.75 -54.94
N GLY A 13 24.82 -16.82 -54.87
CA GLY A 13 23.77 -16.77 -55.89
C GLY A 13 22.68 -17.73 -55.38
N ILE A 14 21.52 -17.21 -54.97
CA ILE A 14 20.41 -18.00 -54.40
C ILE A 14 19.44 -18.36 -55.53
N ILE A 15 19.17 -19.66 -55.70
CA ILE A 15 18.07 -20.19 -56.51
C ILE A 15 16.95 -20.64 -55.57
N LEU A 16 15.75 -20.12 -55.83
CA LEU A 16 14.48 -20.56 -55.24
C LEU A 16 14.11 -21.97 -55.71
N THR A 17 13.54 -22.77 -54.81
CA THR A 17 12.49 -23.74 -55.16
C THR A 17 11.34 -23.64 -54.16
N CYS A 18 10.13 -23.74 -54.71
CA CYS A 18 8.84 -23.53 -54.06
C CYS A 18 8.23 -24.89 -53.68
N GLY A 19 7.52 -24.96 -52.55
CA GLY A 19 6.76 -26.14 -52.13
C GLY A 19 5.56 -25.73 -51.29
N MET A 20 4.36 -25.88 -51.85
CA MET A 20 3.07 -25.66 -51.19
C MET A 20 2.78 -26.78 -50.17
N GLY A 21 2.20 -26.43 -49.01
CA GLY A 21 1.69 -27.40 -48.04
C GLY A 21 0.74 -26.73 -47.03
N SER A 22 -0.47 -27.28 -46.94
CA SER A 22 -1.64 -26.91 -46.13
C SER A 22 -1.39 -26.48 -44.68
N GLY A 23 -2.04 -25.39 -44.26
CA GLY A 23 -2.05 -24.91 -42.88
C GLY A 23 -3.12 -25.58 -42.02
N GLU A 24 -2.66 -26.33 -41.00
CA GLU A 24 -3.41 -26.59 -39.77
C GLU A 24 -2.78 -25.74 -38.66
N MET A 25 -3.60 -24.96 -37.94
CA MET A 25 -3.16 -24.16 -36.80
C MET A 25 -2.95 -25.07 -35.58
N ILE A 26 -1.71 -25.23 -35.14
CA ILE A 26 -1.34 -25.82 -33.85
C ILE A 26 -1.19 -24.68 -32.83
N PRO A 27 -1.84 -24.73 -31.64
CA PRO A 27 -1.67 -23.72 -30.60
C PRO A 27 -0.27 -23.82 -29.97
N ALA A 28 0.41 -22.68 -29.87
CA ALA A 28 1.73 -22.56 -29.27
C ALA A 28 1.68 -22.83 -27.75
N ALA A 29 1.97 -24.07 -27.36
CA ALA A 29 2.34 -24.40 -26.00
C ALA A 29 3.66 -23.71 -25.64
N HIS A 30 3.62 -22.75 -24.71
CA HIS A 30 4.82 -22.24 -24.06
C HIS A 30 5.36 -23.34 -23.13
N ALA A 31 6.30 -24.13 -23.65
CA ALA A 31 7.10 -25.03 -22.84
C ALA A 31 7.93 -24.18 -21.86
N ALA A 32 7.63 -24.34 -20.56
CA ALA A 32 8.46 -23.83 -19.49
C ALA A 32 9.87 -24.43 -19.65
N LEU A 33 10.85 -23.58 -19.96
CA LEU A 33 12.25 -23.93 -19.83
C LEU A 33 12.51 -24.16 -18.34
N ALA A 34 12.87 -25.40 -17.98
CA ALA A 34 13.41 -25.73 -16.69
C ALA A 34 14.61 -24.80 -16.43
N GLY A 35 14.42 -23.83 -15.55
CA GLY A 35 15.46 -22.90 -15.15
C GLY A 35 16.65 -23.69 -14.61
N THR A 36 17.77 -23.64 -15.33
CA THR A 36 19.06 -23.86 -14.71
C THR A 36 19.18 -22.86 -13.56
N SER A 37 19.60 -23.34 -12.39
CA SER A 37 19.88 -22.53 -11.22
C SER A 37 20.94 -21.47 -11.59
N GLN A 38 20.49 -20.32 -12.08
CA GLN A 38 21.26 -19.09 -12.00
C GLN A 38 21.07 -18.62 -10.57
N THR A 39 22.10 -18.85 -9.76
CA THR A 39 22.21 -18.21 -8.46
C THR A 39 22.04 -16.71 -8.68
N ALA A 40 20.94 -16.15 -8.18
CA ALA A 40 20.83 -14.72 -7.97
C ALA A 40 22.12 -14.25 -7.26
N PRO A 41 22.62 -13.02 -7.51
CA PRO A 41 23.72 -12.49 -6.72
C PRO A 41 23.35 -12.68 -5.25
N ALA A 42 24.20 -13.41 -4.51
CA ALA A 42 23.97 -13.65 -3.10
C ALA A 42 23.66 -12.30 -2.46
N ALA A 43 22.49 -12.19 -1.81
CA ALA A 43 22.17 -11.00 -1.04
C ALA A 43 23.37 -10.73 -0.14
N ALA A 44 23.85 -9.48 -0.12
CA ALA A 44 24.99 -9.11 0.72
C ALA A 44 24.75 -9.69 2.12
N GLU A 45 25.73 -10.42 2.64
CA GLU A 45 25.69 -10.97 3.99
C GLU A 45 25.28 -9.83 4.93
N ASN A 46 24.16 -9.99 5.65
CA ASN A 46 23.54 -9.00 6.55
C ASN A 46 22.60 -7.92 5.91
N ALA A 47 22.12 -8.10 4.68
CA ALA A 47 21.12 -7.21 4.08
C ALA A 47 19.74 -7.29 4.80
N PRO A 48 19.07 -6.16 5.05
CA PRO A 48 17.73 -6.16 5.66
C PRO A 48 16.67 -6.94 4.86
N LEU A 49 15.73 -7.59 5.55
CA LEU A 49 14.68 -8.40 4.93
C LEU A 49 13.43 -7.62 4.62
N PHE A 50 13.02 -6.70 5.49
CA PHE A 50 11.76 -5.94 5.33
C PHE A 50 10.56 -6.88 5.12
N THR A 51 10.26 -7.71 6.13
CA THR A 51 9.17 -8.70 6.06
C THR A 51 7.83 -8.04 5.73
N THR A 52 7.25 -8.40 4.59
CA THR A 52 6.01 -7.84 4.06
C THR A 52 4.76 -8.54 4.60
N ASP A 53 4.87 -9.84 4.91
CA ASP A 53 3.78 -10.66 5.44
C ASP A 53 4.29 -11.94 6.10
N ILE A 54 3.44 -12.58 6.91
CA ILE A 54 3.77 -13.78 7.69
C ILE A 54 2.56 -14.72 7.81
N THR A 55 2.79 -16.02 7.71
CA THR A 55 1.78 -17.06 7.98
C THR A 55 2.41 -18.26 8.69
N VAL A 56 1.58 -19.16 9.21
CA VAL A 56 2.00 -20.41 9.87
C VAL A 56 1.43 -21.60 9.13
N LEU A 57 2.25 -22.62 8.90
CA LEU A 57 1.87 -23.88 8.28
C LEU A 57 1.14 -24.80 9.27
N SER A 58 0.46 -25.79 8.74
CA SER A 58 -0.28 -26.82 9.48
C SER A 58 0.61 -27.65 10.41
N ASP A 59 1.92 -27.70 10.18
CA ASP A 59 2.91 -28.34 11.04
C ASP A 59 3.53 -27.40 12.09
N GLY A 60 3.21 -26.11 12.04
CA GLY A 60 3.69 -25.07 12.95
C GLY A 60 4.87 -24.26 12.42
N ARG A 61 5.49 -24.63 11.30
CA ARG A 61 6.55 -23.82 10.69
C ARG A 61 6.04 -22.44 10.27
N ILE A 62 6.92 -21.45 10.34
CA ILE A 62 6.60 -20.05 10.08
C ILE A 62 7.08 -19.69 8.67
N VAL A 63 6.23 -19.03 7.89
CA VAL A 63 6.56 -18.56 6.53
C VAL A 63 6.53 -17.04 6.51
N THR A 64 7.55 -16.41 5.95
CA THR A 64 7.64 -14.96 5.76
C THR A 64 7.85 -14.62 4.30
N SER A 65 7.24 -13.54 3.82
CA SER A 65 7.60 -12.89 2.56
C SER A 65 8.43 -11.64 2.84
N ASN A 66 9.48 -11.40 2.07
CA ASN A 66 10.50 -10.39 2.36
C ASN A 66 10.82 -9.54 1.13
N LYS A 67 10.74 -8.22 1.28
CA LYS A 67 11.00 -7.26 0.19
C LYS A 67 12.49 -7.12 -0.11
N GLY A 68 13.33 -7.05 0.91
CA GLY A 68 14.73 -6.64 0.81
C GLY A 68 15.58 -7.51 -0.12
N ASN A 69 15.38 -8.82 -0.08
CA ASN A 69 16.06 -9.78 -0.95
C ASN A 69 15.10 -10.57 -1.87
N LYS A 70 13.86 -10.10 -2.01
CA LYS A 70 12.79 -10.75 -2.80
C LYS A 70 12.59 -12.23 -2.47
N SER A 71 12.53 -12.56 -1.18
CA SER A 71 12.48 -13.96 -0.73
C SER A 71 11.17 -14.35 -0.06
N VAL A 72 10.87 -15.65 -0.09
CA VAL A 72 9.99 -16.31 0.87
C VAL A 72 10.80 -17.31 1.66
N ARG A 73 10.69 -17.26 2.99
CA ARG A 73 11.49 -18.06 3.92
C ARG A 73 10.62 -18.86 4.87
N ILE A 74 11.03 -20.10 5.15
CA ILE A 74 10.40 -20.98 6.15
C ILE A 74 11.35 -21.14 7.33
N TYR A 75 10.82 -21.04 8.54
CA TYR A 75 11.53 -21.24 9.79
C TYR A 75 10.91 -22.39 10.57
N ALA A 76 11.76 -23.16 11.25
CA ALA A 76 11.30 -24.17 12.19
C ALA A 76 10.96 -23.51 13.53
N PRO A 77 9.92 -23.97 14.26
CA PRO A 77 9.53 -23.35 15.54
C PRO A 77 10.63 -23.34 16.60
N ASP A 78 11.54 -24.30 16.54
CA ASP A 78 12.69 -24.48 17.43
C ASP A 78 13.96 -23.74 16.97
N ASN A 79 13.99 -23.27 15.72
CA ASN A 79 15.06 -22.42 15.19
C ASN A 79 14.49 -21.30 14.32
N LEU A 80 14.23 -20.17 14.96
CA LEU A 80 13.74 -18.97 14.30
C LEU A 80 14.85 -18.10 13.73
N ALA A 81 16.13 -18.32 14.04
CA ALA A 81 17.20 -17.43 13.61
C ALA A 81 17.61 -17.66 12.14
N ALA A 82 17.47 -18.89 11.65
CA ALA A 82 17.87 -19.28 10.30
C ALA A 82 16.74 -20.02 9.57
N PRO A 83 16.48 -19.71 8.29
CA PRO A 83 15.45 -20.39 7.54
C PRO A 83 15.87 -21.82 7.20
N VAL A 84 14.93 -22.76 7.32
CA VAL A 84 15.10 -24.15 6.83
C VAL A 84 14.91 -24.25 5.31
N LYS A 85 14.26 -23.26 4.70
CA LYS A 85 14.06 -23.16 3.26
C LYS A 85 13.88 -21.71 2.83
N GLU A 86 14.41 -21.38 1.65
CA GLU A 86 14.25 -20.08 1.01
C GLU A 86 13.96 -20.24 -0.48
N TRP A 87 13.08 -19.38 -1.00
CA TRP A 87 12.86 -19.17 -2.44
C TRP A 87 13.13 -17.72 -2.77
N ILE A 88 13.84 -17.46 -3.87
CA ILE A 88 14.10 -16.12 -4.40
C ILE A 88 13.23 -15.90 -5.63
N PHE A 89 12.56 -14.75 -5.68
CA PHE A 89 11.63 -14.37 -6.74
C PHE A 89 12.21 -13.29 -7.65
N GLU A 90 11.73 -13.24 -8.89
CA GLU A 90 12.09 -12.17 -9.82
C GLU A 90 11.50 -10.82 -9.39
N GLN A 91 10.25 -10.83 -8.92
CA GLN A 91 9.51 -9.68 -8.42
C GLN A 91 9.39 -9.72 -6.91
N THR A 92 9.23 -8.55 -6.28
CA THR A 92 9.08 -8.42 -4.84
C THR A 92 7.84 -9.16 -4.32
N PRO A 93 7.99 -10.12 -3.38
CA PRO A 93 6.87 -10.71 -2.65
C PRO A 93 6.17 -9.69 -1.75
N THR A 94 4.85 -9.57 -1.89
CA THR A 94 4.00 -8.57 -1.23
C THR A 94 3.03 -9.14 -0.21
N GLY A 95 2.86 -10.47 -0.16
CA GLY A 95 1.91 -11.15 0.72
C GLY A 95 2.11 -12.66 0.69
N VAL A 96 1.75 -13.35 1.78
CA VAL A 96 1.86 -14.80 1.87
C VAL A 96 0.68 -15.41 2.63
N ALA A 97 0.17 -16.54 2.14
CA ALA A 97 -0.83 -17.35 2.82
C ALA A 97 -0.49 -18.83 2.67
N ALA A 98 -1.03 -19.66 3.56
CA ALA A 98 -0.91 -21.12 3.50
C ALA A 98 -2.29 -21.76 3.55
N GLY A 99 -2.43 -22.89 2.88
CA GLY A 99 -3.67 -23.66 2.89
C GLY A 99 -3.50 -25.01 2.20
N THR A 100 -4.47 -25.91 2.40
CA THR A 100 -4.48 -27.22 1.74
C THR A 100 -5.28 -27.14 0.46
N SER A 101 -4.65 -27.49 -0.67
CA SER A 101 -5.29 -27.59 -1.99
C SER A 101 -4.85 -28.87 -2.68
N GLY A 102 -5.79 -29.54 -3.35
CA GLY A 102 -5.50 -30.81 -4.03
C GLY A 102 -4.98 -31.93 -3.11
N GLY A 103 -5.25 -31.85 -1.80
CA GLY A 103 -4.76 -32.81 -0.80
C GLY A 103 -3.33 -32.58 -0.29
N SER A 104 -2.69 -31.48 -0.69
CA SER A 104 -1.33 -31.09 -0.26
C SER A 104 -1.34 -29.67 0.32
N GLU A 105 -0.48 -29.41 1.31
CA GLU A 105 -0.32 -28.06 1.83
C GLU A 105 0.54 -27.22 0.87
N LYS A 106 0.02 -26.04 0.51
CA LYS A 106 0.64 -25.10 -0.42
C LYS A 106 0.91 -23.76 0.28
N ILE A 107 1.88 -23.03 -0.24
CA ILE A 107 2.11 -21.62 0.07
C ILE A 107 1.72 -20.80 -1.16
N TYR A 108 0.93 -19.76 -0.93
CA TYR A 108 0.49 -18.81 -1.93
C TYR A 108 1.20 -17.48 -1.70
N VAL A 109 1.87 -16.98 -2.73
CA VAL A 109 2.71 -15.78 -2.65
C VAL A 109 2.21 -14.78 -3.68
N THR A 110 1.83 -13.58 -3.25
CA THR A 110 1.60 -12.50 -4.22
C THR A 110 2.91 -11.79 -4.49
N THR A 111 3.21 -11.46 -5.75
CA THR A 111 4.37 -10.64 -6.11
C THR A 111 3.98 -9.46 -6.99
N PHE A 112 4.70 -8.35 -6.87
CA PHE A 112 4.47 -7.18 -7.71
C PHE A 112 5.71 -6.29 -7.86
N GLU A 113 6.11 -6.03 -9.10
CA GLU A 113 6.96 -4.89 -9.50
C GLU A 113 6.53 -4.34 -10.86
N LYS A 114 6.26 -5.24 -11.82
CA LYS A 114 5.82 -4.92 -13.19
C LYS A 114 4.41 -5.43 -13.47
N ARG A 115 4.09 -6.63 -12.98
CA ARG A 115 2.77 -7.27 -13.11
C ARG A 115 2.48 -8.05 -11.84
N GLY A 116 1.24 -8.04 -11.38
CA GLY A 116 0.86 -8.89 -10.25
C GLY A 116 0.86 -10.36 -10.63
N THR A 117 1.38 -11.21 -9.76
CA THR A 117 1.25 -12.67 -9.85
C THR A 117 0.79 -13.26 -8.53
N LEU A 118 0.11 -14.40 -8.62
CA LEU A 118 -0.05 -15.37 -7.54
C LEU A 118 0.83 -16.58 -7.85
N ASP A 119 1.89 -16.76 -7.08
CA ASP A 119 2.80 -17.89 -7.19
C ASP A 119 2.39 -18.99 -6.19
N VAL A 120 2.34 -20.23 -6.67
CA VAL A 120 1.93 -21.40 -5.88
C VAL A 120 3.14 -22.28 -5.63
N ILE A 121 3.53 -22.42 -4.36
CA ILE A 121 4.60 -23.31 -3.92
C ILE A 121 3.98 -24.57 -3.32
N ASP A 122 4.40 -25.71 -3.82
CA ASP A 122 4.08 -27.01 -3.23
C ASP A 122 5.17 -27.43 -2.24
N LEU A 123 4.76 -27.74 -1.01
CA LEU A 123 5.68 -28.08 0.06
C LEU A 123 6.28 -29.49 -0.07
N THR A 124 5.61 -30.41 -0.76
CA THR A 124 6.10 -31.78 -0.96
C THR A 124 7.28 -31.81 -1.95
N SER A 125 7.17 -31.09 -3.05
CA SER A 125 8.20 -30.95 -4.09
C SER A 125 9.20 -29.84 -3.77
N GLY A 126 8.79 -28.84 -2.97
CA GLY A 126 9.59 -27.66 -2.64
C GLY A 126 9.79 -26.70 -3.82
N ARG A 127 8.92 -26.76 -4.84
CA ARG A 127 9.02 -25.97 -6.08
C ARG A 127 7.85 -25.01 -6.21
N VAL A 128 8.07 -23.91 -6.93
CA VAL A 128 7.00 -23.08 -7.47
C VAL A 128 6.38 -23.85 -8.63
N GLU A 129 5.14 -24.31 -8.46
CA GLU A 129 4.43 -25.10 -9.47
C GLU A 129 3.76 -24.21 -10.52
N ARG A 130 3.30 -23.03 -10.10
CA ARG A 130 2.59 -22.09 -10.96
C ARG A 130 2.91 -20.65 -10.60
N SER A 131 2.88 -19.80 -11.62
CA SER A 131 2.87 -18.34 -11.50
C SER A 131 1.68 -17.83 -12.30
N ILE A 132 0.63 -17.38 -11.62
CA ILE A 132 -0.66 -17.04 -12.21
C ILE A 132 -0.74 -15.51 -12.32
N PRO A 133 -0.80 -14.94 -13.53
CA PRO A 133 -0.96 -13.50 -13.70
C PRO A 133 -2.30 -13.00 -13.11
N VAL A 134 -2.23 -11.95 -12.30
CA VAL A 134 -3.40 -11.25 -11.73
C VAL A 134 -3.30 -9.75 -12.02
N GLY A 135 -4.08 -8.91 -11.33
CA GLY A 135 -4.09 -7.47 -11.53
C GLY A 135 -2.87 -6.75 -10.94
N SER A 136 -2.70 -5.48 -11.31
CA SER A 136 -1.61 -4.63 -10.80
C SER A 136 -1.72 -4.41 -9.28
N GLY A 137 -0.58 -4.43 -8.59
CA GLY A 137 -0.51 -4.26 -7.14
C GLY A 137 -1.01 -5.47 -6.33
N ALA A 138 -0.85 -6.70 -6.85
CA ALA A 138 -1.22 -7.92 -6.14
C ALA A 138 -0.66 -7.93 -4.70
N THR A 139 -1.52 -8.18 -3.72
CA THR A 139 -1.20 -8.24 -2.29
C THR A 139 -2.21 -9.12 -1.55
N SER A 140 -1.87 -9.47 -0.30
CA SER A 140 -2.75 -10.15 0.68
C SER A 140 -3.57 -11.30 0.09
N PRO A 141 -2.93 -12.43 -0.28
CA PRO A 141 -3.66 -13.62 -0.69
C PRO A 141 -4.48 -14.17 0.48
N LEU A 142 -5.72 -14.59 0.22
CA LEU A 142 -6.58 -15.24 1.20
C LEU A 142 -7.11 -16.55 0.63
N VAL A 143 -6.81 -17.67 1.30
CA VAL A 143 -7.28 -18.99 0.88
C VAL A 143 -8.71 -19.20 1.37
N SER A 144 -9.59 -19.74 0.52
CA SER A 144 -10.94 -20.14 0.92
C SER A 144 -10.90 -21.29 1.94
N GLN A 145 -11.94 -21.41 2.76
CA GLN A 145 -11.99 -22.42 3.81
C GLN A 145 -11.89 -23.86 3.29
N ASP A 146 -12.41 -24.11 2.09
CA ASP A 146 -12.34 -25.40 1.40
C ASP A 146 -11.03 -25.60 0.59
N GLY A 147 -10.15 -24.59 0.55
CA GLY A 147 -8.89 -24.61 -0.19
C GLY A 147 -9.01 -24.53 -1.70
N THR A 148 -10.22 -24.42 -2.26
CA THR A 148 -10.45 -24.50 -3.71
C THR A 148 -10.24 -23.17 -4.44
N LYS A 149 -10.13 -22.06 -3.69
CA LYS A 149 -9.97 -20.70 -4.20
C LYS A 149 -8.91 -19.93 -3.43
N VAL A 150 -8.28 -18.98 -4.12
CA VAL A 150 -7.48 -17.92 -3.50
C VAL A 150 -8.00 -16.56 -3.96
N TYR A 151 -8.34 -15.71 -3.01
CA TYR A 151 -8.70 -14.31 -3.28
C TYR A 151 -7.44 -13.46 -3.26
N VAL A 152 -7.24 -12.64 -4.30
CA VAL A 152 -6.07 -11.76 -4.43
C VAL A 152 -6.53 -10.32 -4.58
N LEU A 153 -6.02 -9.44 -3.73
CA LEU A 153 -6.29 -8.01 -3.81
C LEU A 153 -5.31 -7.36 -4.77
N ASN A 154 -5.83 -6.69 -5.80
CA ASN A 154 -5.02 -5.98 -6.78
C ASN A 154 -5.07 -4.49 -6.44
N GLN A 155 -4.18 -4.05 -5.55
CA GLN A 155 -4.17 -2.70 -4.97
C GLN A 155 -4.27 -1.61 -6.05
N PHE A 156 -3.44 -1.67 -7.08
CA PHE A 156 -3.36 -0.61 -8.09
C PHE A 156 -4.39 -0.76 -9.21
N ALA A 157 -4.91 -1.97 -9.42
CA ALA A 157 -6.04 -2.18 -10.32
C ALA A 157 -7.40 -1.91 -9.67
N ASN A 158 -7.46 -1.68 -8.35
CA ASN A 158 -8.70 -1.49 -7.58
C ASN A 158 -9.67 -2.68 -7.72
N THR A 159 -9.16 -3.92 -7.80
CA THR A 159 -9.98 -5.12 -7.97
C THR A 159 -9.65 -6.22 -6.98
N VAL A 160 -10.56 -7.16 -6.81
CA VAL A 160 -10.32 -8.45 -6.15
C VAL A 160 -10.50 -9.56 -7.18
N ALA A 161 -9.51 -10.44 -7.28
CA ALA A 161 -9.54 -11.61 -8.15
C ALA A 161 -9.85 -12.88 -7.35
N GLU A 162 -10.75 -13.72 -7.86
CA GLU A 162 -10.95 -15.09 -7.39
C GLU A 162 -10.16 -16.03 -8.30
N VAL A 163 -9.21 -16.75 -7.73
CA VAL A 163 -8.26 -17.59 -8.47
C VAL A 163 -8.52 -19.06 -8.16
N ASP A 164 -8.51 -19.91 -9.19
CA ASP A 164 -8.36 -21.35 -9.05
C ASP A 164 -6.86 -21.69 -9.03
N PRO A 165 -6.28 -22.02 -7.86
CA PRO A 165 -4.86 -22.28 -7.76
C PRO A 165 -4.45 -23.59 -8.46
N GLU A 166 -5.32 -24.58 -8.54
CA GLU A 166 -5.03 -25.88 -9.17
C GLU A 166 -5.10 -25.79 -10.69
N GLY A 167 -6.16 -25.13 -11.20
CA GLY A 167 -6.33 -24.85 -12.62
C GLY A 167 -5.32 -23.83 -13.15
N GLY A 168 -4.81 -22.95 -12.29
CA GLY A 168 -3.85 -21.92 -12.66
C GLY A 168 -4.47 -20.72 -13.37
N VAL A 169 -5.73 -20.39 -13.07
CA VAL A 169 -6.51 -19.37 -13.79
C VAL A 169 -7.28 -18.44 -12.83
N VAL A 170 -7.42 -17.18 -13.24
CA VAL A 170 -8.37 -16.26 -12.60
C VAL A 170 -9.78 -16.60 -13.08
N LEU A 171 -10.68 -16.91 -12.16
CA LEU A 171 -12.07 -17.28 -12.45
C LEU A 171 -12.94 -16.05 -12.69
N ARG A 172 -12.84 -15.09 -11.75
CA ARG A 172 -13.66 -13.88 -11.72
C ARG A 172 -12.85 -12.72 -11.14
N THR A 173 -13.26 -11.50 -11.46
CA THR A 173 -12.68 -10.28 -10.90
C THR A 173 -13.80 -9.29 -10.62
N VAL A 174 -13.75 -8.64 -9.47
CA VAL A 174 -14.74 -7.65 -9.04
C VAL A 174 -14.06 -6.31 -8.78
N GLN A 175 -14.68 -5.24 -9.27
CA GLN A 175 -14.23 -3.87 -9.03
C GLN A 175 -14.62 -3.44 -7.61
N VAL A 176 -13.65 -2.90 -6.88
CA VAL A 176 -13.85 -2.29 -5.57
C VAL A 176 -13.48 -0.81 -5.62
N LEU A 177 -13.45 -0.16 -4.45
CA LEU A 177 -12.95 1.20 -4.31
C LEU A 177 -11.42 1.18 -4.26
N ARG A 178 -10.83 2.18 -3.62
CA ARG A 178 -9.45 2.53 -3.92
C ARG A 178 -8.45 1.75 -3.06
N GLU A 179 -7.53 1.09 -3.75
CA GLU A 179 -6.37 0.41 -3.17
C GLU A 179 -6.76 -0.66 -2.14
N PRO A 180 -7.41 -1.77 -2.54
CA PRO A 180 -7.72 -2.86 -1.61
C PRO A 180 -6.45 -3.40 -0.94
N LYS A 181 -6.45 -3.50 0.40
CA LYS A 181 -5.22 -3.76 1.17
C LYS A 181 -5.26 -4.93 2.15
N GLY A 182 -6.44 -5.28 2.65
CA GLY A 182 -6.67 -6.43 3.51
C GLY A 182 -8.08 -6.96 3.31
N ALA A 183 -8.29 -8.25 3.58
CA ALA A 183 -9.62 -8.84 3.50
C ALA A 183 -9.86 -9.91 4.55
N VAL A 184 -11.12 -10.11 4.91
CA VAL A 184 -11.57 -11.20 5.79
C VAL A 184 -12.91 -11.76 5.32
N VAL A 185 -13.07 -13.07 5.40
CA VAL A 185 -14.34 -13.75 5.11
C VAL A 185 -15.21 -13.74 6.37
N SER A 186 -16.51 -13.49 6.22
CA SER A 186 -17.49 -13.59 7.30
C SER A 186 -17.53 -14.98 7.92
N LYS A 187 -17.93 -15.08 9.18
CA LYS A 187 -17.99 -16.38 9.90
C LYS A 187 -18.88 -17.41 9.21
N ASP A 188 -19.91 -16.97 8.51
CA ASP A 188 -20.84 -17.83 7.77
C ASP A 188 -20.41 -18.08 6.31
N GLY A 189 -19.25 -17.58 5.88
CA GLY A 189 -18.69 -17.81 4.55
C GLY A 189 -19.42 -17.06 3.42
N LYS A 190 -20.35 -16.15 3.73
CA LYS A 190 -21.14 -15.45 2.71
C LYS A 190 -20.46 -14.23 2.13
N TYR A 191 -19.74 -13.48 2.95
CA TYR A 191 -19.20 -12.18 2.56
C TYR A 191 -17.69 -12.13 2.67
N LEU A 192 -17.05 -11.46 1.72
CA LEU A 192 -15.68 -11.01 1.81
C LEU A 192 -15.67 -9.50 2.06
N PHE A 193 -15.17 -9.09 3.22
CA PHE A 193 -14.96 -7.68 3.56
C PHE A 193 -13.56 -7.26 3.14
N VAL A 194 -13.44 -6.14 2.46
CA VAL A 194 -12.19 -5.65 1.88
C VAL A 194 -11.94 -4.21 2.32
N THR A 195 -10.80 -3.96 2.94
CA THR A 195 -10.37 -2.60 3.28
C THR A 195 -9.90 -1.87 2.03
N ASN A 196 -10.42 -0.67 1.79
CA ASN A 196 -9.90 0.23 0.76
C ASN A 196 -8.94 1.22 1.43
N PHE A 197 -7.68 1.23 1.02
CA PHE A 197 -6.60 1.94 1.71
C PHE A 197 -6.86 3.44 1.83
N LEU A 198 -7.45 4.07 0.81
CA LEU A 198 -7.63 5.52 0.75
C LEU A 198 -9.10 5.90 0.46
N PRO A 199 -9.54 7.10 0.87
CA PRO A 199 -10.79 7.69 0.38
C PRO A 199 -10.81 7.74 -1.16
N ALA A 200 -11.98 7.46 -1.74
CA ALA A 200 -12.19 7.50 -3.19
C ALA A 200 -12.88 8.80 -3.67
N GLN A 201 -13.22 9.68 -2.74
CA GLN A 201 -13.99 10.90 -2.97
C GLN A 201 -13.10 12.15 -3.04
N ARG A 202 -13.71 13.30 -3.35
CA ARG A 202 -13.08 14.62 -3.22
C ARG A 202 -12.65 14.87 -1.77
N ALA A 203 -11.58 15.65 -1.61
CA ALA A 203 -11.03 16.02 -0.30
C ALA A 203 -11.55 17.36 0.24
N ASP A 204 -12.23 18.17 -0.57
CA ASP A 204 -12.82 19.45 -0.18
C ASP A 204 -14.24 19.33 0.41
N LEU A 205 -14.57 18.16 0.96
CA LEU A 205 -15.86 17.88 1.59
C LEU A 205 -15.73 17.90 3.11
N ASP A 206 -16.81 18.23 3.81
CA ASP A 206 -16.85 18.20 5.29
C ASP A 206 -16.61 16.79 5.86
N TYR A 207 -16.98 15.77 5.08
CA TYR A 207 -16.86 14.36 5.46
C TYR A 207 -16.05 13.60 4.42
N VAL A 208 -14.80 13.24 4.76
CA VAL A 208 -13.88 12.46 3.93
C VAL A 208 -13.47 11.21 4.68
N ALA A 209 -13.81 10.05 4.13
CA ALA A 209 -13.50 8.77 4.73
C ALA A 209 -13.26 7.71 3.66
N ALA A 210 -12.42 6.73 4.00
CA ALA A 210 -12.32 5.48 3.28
C ALA A 210 -13.44 4.51 3.70
N ASP A 211 -13.65 3.51 2.85
CA ASP A 211 -14.76 2.57 2.93
C ASP A 211 -14.26 1.12 3.06
N VAL A 212 -15.13 0.23 3.55
CA VAL A 212 -14.96 -1.22 3.45
C VAL A 212 -15.91 -1.75 2.39
N SER A 213 -15.37 -2.39 1.35
CA SER A 213 -16.19 -3.05 0.32
C SER A 213 -16.68 -4.41 0.85
N VAL A 214 -17.93 -4.76 0.56
CA VAL A 214 -18.52 -6.07 0.86
C VAL A 214 -18.82 -6.78 -0.46
N ILE A 215 -18.21 -7.95 -0.64
CA ILE A 215 -18.42 -8.82 -1.79
C ILE A 215 -19.21 -10.05 -1.33
N ASP A 216 -20.29 -10.37 -2.03
CA ASP A 216 -21.01 -11.63 -1.85
C ASP A 216 -20.21 -12.77 -2.51
N LEU A 217 -19.83 -13.80 -1.77
CA LEU A 217 -18.94 -14.86 -2.27
C LEU A 217 -19.64 -15.86 -3.20
N GLY A 218 -20.96 -15.97 -3.14
CA GLY A 218 -21.73 -16.80 -4.07
C GLY A 218 -21.69 -16.24 -5.49
N SER A 219 -22.16 -15.00 -5.65
CA SER A 219 -22.18 -14.26 -6.93
C SER A 219 -20.80 -13.68 -7.32
N PHE A 220 -19.95 -13.40 -6.33
CA PHE A 220 -18.70 -12.63 -6.45
C PHE A 220 -18.92 -11.21 -6.97
N GLU A 221 -20.03 -10.60 -6.55
CA GLU A 221 -20.37 -9.21 -6.84
C GLU A 221 -20.18 -8.34 -5.60
N LYS A 222 -19.76 -7.09 -5.80
CA LYS A 222 -19.70 -6.10 -4.73
C LYS A 222 -21.12 -5.61 -4.42
N ILE A 223 -21.61 -5.90 -3.23
CA ILE A 223 -22.99 -5.60 -2.82
C ILE A 223 -23.11 -4.32 -1.99
N LYS A 224 -22.00 -3.84 -1.39
CA LYS A 224 -22.02 -2.65 -0.52
C LYS A 224 -20.64 -2.03 -0.35
N ASP A 225 -20.60 -0.71 -0.18
CA ASP A 225 -19.47 0.01 0.39
C ASP A 225 -19.91 0.59 1.74
N ILE A 226 -19.20 0.25 2.82
CA ILE A 226 -19.49 0.71 4.18
C ILE A 226 -18.53 1.85 4.51
N LYS A 227 -19.06 3.07 4.51
CA LYS A 227 -18.32 4.28 4.86
C LYS A 227 -17.97 4.31 6.36
N LEU A 228 -16.69 4.50 6.67
CA LEU A 228 -16.19 4.62 8.05
C LEU A 228 -16.28 6.06 8.57
N ALA A 229 -15.76 6.30 9.79
CA ALA A 229 -15.73 7.62 10.43
C ALA A 229 -14.99 8.69 9.61
N ASN A 230 -15.39 9.95 9.76
CA ASN A 230 -14.69 11.07 9.13
C ASN A 230 -13.19 11.06 9.46
N GLY A 231 -12.35 11.30 8.47
CA GLY A 231 -10.91 11.24 8.61
C GLY A 231 -10.30 9.83 8.48
N SER A 232 -11.10 8.78 8.28
CA SER A 232 -10.56 7.42 8.09
C SER A 232 -9.76 7.34 6.80
N ASN A 233 -8.48 6.96 6.90
CA ASN A 233 -7.58 6.70 5.78
C ASN A 233 -6.54 5.64 6.15
N ALA A 234 -5.74 5.22 5.19
CA ALA A 234 -4.72 4.19 5.34
C ALA A 234 -5.26 2.91 6.03
N LEU A 235 -6.43 2.42 5.61
CA LEU A 235 -6.99 1.18 6.16
C LEU A 235 -6.09 -0.01 5.80
N ARG A 236 -5.68 -0.79 6.80
CA ARG A 236 -4.70 -1.87 6.63
C ARG A 236 -5.30 -3.19 7.05
N GLY A 237 -5.04 -3.59 8.30
CA GLY A 237 -5.47 -4.84 8.88
C GLY A 237 -6.98 -4.92 9.02
N ILE A 238 -7.47 -6.14 8.88
CA ILE A 238 -8.88 -6.48 9.05
C ILE A 238 -8.98 -7.87 9.66
N ALA A 239 -9.86 -8.03 10.64
CA ALA A 239 -10.10 -9.30 11.30
C ALA A 239 -11.56 -9.40 11.74
N LEU A 240 -12.09 -10.62 11.83
CA LEU A 240 -13.32 -10.85 12.58
C LEU A 240 -13.05 -10.71 14.07
N SER A 241 -14.02 -10.22 14.83
CA SER A 241 -14.03 -10.33 16.29
C SER A 241 -14.02 -11.80 16.73
N PRO A 242 -13.59 -12.11 17.97
CA PRO A 242 -13.65 -13.46 18.54
C PRO A 242 -14.98 -14.22 18.36
N ASP A 243 -16.11 -13.53 18.49
CA ASP A 243 -17.44 -14.13 18.33
C ASP A 243 -17.90 -14.20 16.85
N GLY A 244 -17.18 -13.54 15.94
CA GLY A 244 -17.50 -13.38 14.53
C GLY A 244 -18.59 -12.38 14.21
N LYS A 245 -19.08 -11.62 15.21
CA LYS A 245 -20.17 -10.65 15.04
C LYS A 245 -19.71 -9.37 14.35
N TYR A 246 -18.47 -8.95 14.59
CA TYR A 246 -17.93 -7.72 14.05
C TYR A 246 -16.76 -7.99 13.13
N VAL A 247 -16.61 -7.11 12.15
CA VAL A 247 -15.38 -6.91 11.39
C VAL A 247 -14.66 -5.72 12.01
N LEU A 248 -13.41 -5.91 12.39
CA LEU A 248 -12.54 -4.93 13.04
C LEU A 248 -11.47 -4.47 12.04
N ILE A 249 -11.29 -3.17 11.89
CA ILE A 249 -10.39 -2.57 10.89
C ILE A 249 -9.41 -1.64 11.57
N SER A 250 -8.11 -1.83 11.36
CA SER A 250 -7.06 -0.90 11.79
C SER A 250 -6.78 0.16 10.74
N HIS A 251 -6.77 1.43 11.12
CA HIS A 251 -6.54 2.55 10.20
C HIS A 251 -6.12 3.85 10.90
N ASN A 252 -5.59 4.79 10.12
CA ASN A 252 -5.38 6.17 10.58
C ASN A 252 -6.72 6.92 10.57
N MET A 253 -6.85 7.90 11.45
CA MET A 253 -8.01 8.78 11.53
C MET A 253 -7.54 10.23 11.68
N GLY A 254 -7.47 10.91 10.54
CA GLY A 254 -7.02 12.28 10.42
C GLY A 254 -8.07 13.30 10.85
N ARG A 255 -7.62 14.40 11.44
CA ARG A 255 -8.42 15.57 11.84
C ARG A 255 -8.14 16.72 10.88
N PHE A 256 -8.43 16.47 9.62
CA PHE A 256 -8.06 17.34 8.51
C PHE A 256 -8.88 18.65 8.47
N ALA A 257 -10.01 18.71 9.20
CA ALA A 257 -10.88 19.88 9.30
C ALA A 257 -10.41 20.95 10.31
N VAL A 258 -9.29 20.74 11.00
CA VAL A 258 -8.71 21.72 11.94
C VAL A 258 -7.27 22.06 11.55
N PRO A 259 -6.84 23.32 11.77
CA PRO A 259 -5.46 23.71 11.49
C PRO A 259 -4.48 23.00 12.43
N THR A 260 -3.26 22.77 11.96
CA THR A 260 -2.22 22.06 12.70
C THR A 260 -1.53 22.91 13.77
N SER A 261 -2.29 23.54 14.65
CA SER A 261 -1.75 24.42 15.70
C SER A 261 -1.13 23.64 16.87
N GLN A 262 -1.46 22.37 17.04
CA GLN A 262 -0.99 21.50 18.14
C GLN A 262 -1.11 20.02 17.78
N LEU A 263 -0.58 19.14 18.64
CA LEU A 263 -0.72 17.68 18.53
C LEU A 263 -1.42 17.02 19.71
N GLN A 264 -1.45 17.68 20.88
CA GLN A 264 -2.04 17.16 22.11
C GLN A 264 -3.43 16.58 21.86
N GLN A 265 -3.71 15.44 22.50
CA GLN A 265 -5.02 14.77 22.45
C GLN A 265 -5.48 14.43 21.03
N GLY A 266 -4.55 14.13 20.11
CA GLY A 266 -4.86 13.65 18.77
C GLY A 266 -5.44 14.73 17.86
N TRP A 267 -5.05 15.99 18.09
CA TRP A 267 -5.57 17.16 17.37
C TRP A 267 -5.43 17.06 15.85
N MET A 268 -4.38 16.39 15.36
CA MET A 268 -4.13 16.21 13.93
C MET A 268 -4.45 14.80 13.43
N ASN A 269 -4.00 13.77 14.14
CA ASN A 269 -4.11 12.40 13.69
C ASN A 269 -4.24 11.49 14.90
N THR A 270 -4.99 10.41 14.70
CA THR A 270 -5.24 9.37 15.70
C THR A 270 -5.18 8.01 15.04
N SER A 271 -4.87 6.99 15.81
CA SER A 271 -4.90 5.59 15.39
C SER A 271 -6.20 4.96 15.84
N ALA A 272 -6.92 4.28 14.95
CA ALA A 272 -8.27 3.80 15.24
C ALA A 272 -8.51 2.35 14.84
N LEU A 273 -9.38 1.72 15.62
CA LEU A 273 -10.03 0.46 15.32
C LEU A 273 -11.50 0.74 15.01
N SER A 274 -11.89 0.59 13.75
CA SER A 274 -13.29 0.69 13.31
C SER A 274 -14.01 -0.64 13.46
N VAL A 275 -15.28 -0.57 13.88
CA VAL A 275 -16.16 -1.73 14.10
C VAL A 275 -17.30 -1.70 13.09
N VAL A 276 -17.46 -2.81 12.36
CA VAL A 276 -18.57 -3.04 11.41
C VAL A 276 -19.34 -4.27 11.87
N ASP A 277 -20.66 -4.19 11.96
CA ASP A 277 -21.52 -5.36 12.20
C ASP A 277 -21.55 -6.24 10.95
N ALA A 278 -21.06 -7.47 11.08
CA ALA A 278 -20.83 -8.39 9.96
C ALA A 278 -22.14 -8.93 9.37
N GLU A 279 -23.23 -8.96 10.15
CA GLU A 279 -24.53 -9.45 9.72
C GLU A 279 -25.35 -8.32 9.10
N LYS A 280 -25.39 -7.15 9.76
CA LYS A 280 -26.15 -5.99 9.30
C LYS A 280 -25.44 -5.21 8.20
N LEU A 281 -24.13 -5.44 8.03
CA LEU A 281 -23.27 -4.70 7.12
C LEU A 281 -23.29 -3.19 7.44
N THR A 282 -23.29 -2.83 8.73
CA THR A 282 -23.38 -1.43 9.20
C THR A 282 -22.12 -1.04 9.97
N PHE A 283 -21.66 0.20 9.76
CA PHE A 283 -20.61 0.78 10.59
C PHE A 283 -21.16 1.06 11.99
N GLU A 284 -20.51 0.54 13.03
CA GLU A 284 -20.94 0.69 14.43
C GLU A 284 -20.18 1.81 15.16
N GLY A 285 -18.97 2.15 14.72
CA GLY A 285 -18.19 3.25 15.26
C GLY A 285 -16.67 3.06 15.13
N GLY A 286 -15.93 4.16 15.22
CA GLY A 286 -14.46 4.16 15.22
C GLY A 286 -13.95 4.40 16.63
N ILE A 287 -13.14 3.49 17.15
CA ILE A 287 -12.59 3.55 18.51
C ILE A 287 -11.12 3.92 18.42
N VAL A 288 -10.74 5.04 19.03
CA VAL A 288 -9.33 5.47 19.08
C VAL A 288 -8.52 4.57 20.01
N LEU A 289 -7.27 4.29 19.59
CA LEU A 289 -6.29 3.53 20.35
C LEU A 289 -5.23 4.46 20.99
N ASP A 290 -5.32 5.75 20.80
CA ASP A 290 -4.47 6.70 21.50
C ASP A 290 -4.90 6.89 22.96
N GLU A 291 -3.99 7.41 23.78
CA GLU A 291 -4.24 7.85 25.16
C GLU A 291 -4.10 9.37 25.22
N PRO A 292 -4.74 10.06 26.19
CA PRO A 292 -4.72 11.52 26.28
C PRO A 292 -3.33 12.17 26.20
N GLU A 293 -2.29 11.49 26.69
CA GLU A 293 -0.92 11.99 26.75
C GLU A 293 0.07 11.16 25.92
N HIS A 294 -0.40 10.18 25.15
CA HIS A 294 0.47 9.29 24.39
C HIS A 294 -0.23 8.66 23.17
N GLY A 295 0.29 8.95 21.98
CA GLY A 295 -0.22 8.40 20.73
C GLY A 295 0.03 6.89 20.57
N ALA A 296 -0.71 6.29 19.67
CA ALA A 296 -0.56 4.91 19.19
C ALA A 296 -0.25 4.89 17.69
N ALA A 297 0.57 5.84 17.23
CA ALA A 297 0.85 6.08 15.82
C ALA A 297 1.33 4.84 15.04
N GLY A 298 0.95 4.81 13.76
CA GLY A 298 1.39 3.78 12.82
C GLY A 298 0.66 2.45 13.01
N ILE A 299 -0.60 2.48 13.39
CA ILE A 299 -1.46 1.30 13.47
C ILE A 299 -1.43 0.50 12.16
N TRP A 300 -1.30 -0.82 12.24
CA TRP A 300 -1.02 -1.64 11.06
C TRP A 300 -1.89 -2.90 10.95
N ASP A 301 -1.57 -3.97 11.65
CA ASP A 301 -2.29 -5.25 11.57
C ASP A 301 -3.15 -5.49 12.80
N ILE A 302 -4.17 -6.32 12.63
CA ILE A 302 -5.14 -6.67 13.66
C ILE A 302 -5.45 -8.16 13.58
N LYS A 303 -5.47 -8.86 14.73
CA LYS A 303 -5.93 -10.25 14.84
C LYS A 303 -6.76 -10.45 16.08
N SER A 304 -7.70 -11.39 16.00
CA SER A 304 -8.45 -11.88 17.15
C SER A 304 -7.98 -13.29 17.49
N VAL A 305 -7.64 -13.52 18.76
CA VAL A 305 -7.23 -14.85 19.25
C VAL A 305 -7.83 -15.06 20.64
N GLY A 306 -8.53 -16.18 20.83
CA GLY A 306 -9.28 -16.42 22.06
C GLY A 306 -10.34 -15.34 22.28
N ASP A 307 -10.31 -14.70 23.44
CA ASP A 307 -11.18 -13.58 23.85
C ASP A 307 -10.50 -12.21 23.72
N LYS A 308 -9.39 -12.12 22.98
CA LYS A 308 -8.61 -10.88 22.85
C LYS A 308 -8.49 -10.42 21.40
N VAL A 309 -8.33 -9.12 21.24
CA VAL A 309 -7.96 -8.45 19.98
C VAL A 309 -6.58 -7.84 20.13
N TYR A 310 -5.74 -8.05 19.14
CA TYR A 310 -4.35 -7.62 19.10
C TYR A 310 -4.14 -6.66 17.94
N VAL A 311 -3.50 -5.52 18.19
CA VAL A 311 -3.25 -4.49 17.17
C VAL A 311 -1.80 -4.02 17.22
N THR A 312 -1.08 -4.12 16.10
CA THR A 312 0.31 -3.64 16.02
C THR A 312 0.38 -2.15 15.72
N HIS A 313 1.30 -1.47 16.41
CA HIS A 313 1.60 -0.05 16.21
C HIS A 313 3.02 0.07 15.67
N SER A 314 3.13 0.14 14.34
CA SER A 314 4.41 0.25 13.64
C SER A 314 5.18 1.51 14.03
N GLY A 315 4.51 2.63 14.32
CA GLY A 315 5.15 3.90 14.61
C GLY A 315 5.70 3.98 16.03
N THR A 316 4.97 3.46 17.02
CA THR A 316 5.37 3.45 18.43
C THR A 316 6.09 2.17 18.86
N HIS A 317 6.08 1.15 17.99
CA HIS A 317 6.77 -0.13 18.16
C HIS A 317 6.25 -0.95 19.34
N ASP A 318 4.93 -1.03 19.47
CA ASP A 318 4.25 -1.79 20.51
C ASP A 318 3.01 -2.51 19.98
N LEU A 319 2.40 -3.31 20.85
CA LEU A 319 1.21 -4.11 20.60
C LEU A 319 0.13 -3.70 21.60
N SER A 320 -1.06 -3.36 21.11
CA SER A 320 -2.25 -3.32 21.95
C SER A 320 -2.84 -4.70 22.12
N VAL A 321 -3.12 -5.09 23.36
CA VAL A 321 -3.86 -6.29 23.76
C VAL A 321 -5.17 -5.84 24.38
N ILE A 322 -6.29 -6.15 23.73
CA ILE A 322 -7.62 -5.64 24.09
C ILE A 322 -8.50 -6.80 24.55
N ASP A 323 -9.11 -6.68 25.72
CA ASP A 323 -10.19 -7.56 26.20
C ASP A 323 -11.43 -7.34 25.34
N TYR A 324 -11.72 -8.29 24.44
CA TYR A 324 -12.82 -8.15 23.50
C TYR A 324 -14.19 -8.21 24.17
N PRO A 325 -14.51 -9.16 25.07
CA PRO A 325 -15.77 -9.16 25.79
C PRO A 325 -16.08 -7.82 26.47
N ALA A 326 -15.09 -7.24 27.16
CA ALA A 326 -15.25 -5.96 27.84
C ALA A 326 -15.39 -4.79 26.84
N MET A 327 -14.57 -4.77 25.78
CA MET A 327 -14.69 -3.78 24.70
C MET A 327 -16.07 -3.81 24.04
N ALA A 328 -16.55 -4.99 23.68
CA ALA A 328 -17.83 -5.18 23.02
C ALA A 328 -19.01 -4.82 23.95
N ALA A 329 -18.91 -5.13 25.25
CA ALA A 329 -19.90 -4.72 26.24
C ALA A 329 -19.93 -3.18 26.38
N LYS A 330 -18.76 -2.54 26.48
CA LYS A 330 -18.64 -1.07 26.57
C LYS A 330 -19.14 -0.37 25.31
N LEU A 331 -18.88 -0.92 24.13
CA LEU A 331 -19.41 -0.39 22.87
C LEU A 331 -20.94 -0.43 22.84
N ARG A 332 -21.55 -1.56 23.24
CA ARG A 332 -23.01 -1.72 23.28
C ARG A 332 -23.69 -0.81 24.31
N SER A 333 -23.00 -0.47 25.40
CA SER A 333 -23.52 0.44 26.42
C SER A 333 -23.11 1.90 26.22
N TYR A 334 -22.38 2.21 25.13
CA TYR A 334 -21.97 3.58 24.82
C TYR A 334 -23.19 4.43 24.48
N THR A 335 -23.38 5.53 25.21
CA THR A 335 -24.56 6.42 25.08
C THR A 335 -24.32 7.62 24.18
N GLY A 336 -23.07 7.89 23.80
CA GLY A 336 -22.72 8.94 22.86
C GLY A 336 -22.95 8.55 21.39
N THR A 337 -22.76 9.51 20.49
CA THR A 337 -22.82 9.25 19.04
C THR A 337 -21.56 8.54 18.54
N LYS A 338 -21.60 8.02 17.31
CA LYS A 338 -20.43 7.37 16.68
C LYS A 338 -19.28 8.37 16.47
N GLU A 339 -19.62 9.62 16.20
CA GLU A 339 -18.67 10.72 16.08
C GLU A 339 -18.00 10.97 17.43
N GLN A 340 -18.78 11.06 18.52
CA GLN A 340 -18.22 11.23 19.88
C GLN A 340 -17.29 10.07 20.27
N LEU A 341 -17.67 8.83 19.92
CA LEU A 341 -16.83 7.65 20.14
C LEU A 341 -15.48 7.78 19.44
N SER A 342 -15.45 8.32 18.23
CA SER A 342 -14.23 8.57 17.48
C SER A 342 -13.33 9.66 18.07
N TYR A 343 -13.74 10.35 19.13
CA TYR A 343 -12.88 11.28 19.88
C TYR A 343 -12.63 10.83 21.34
N ASP A 344 -13.19 9.71 21.78
CA ASP A 344 -13.09 9.27 23.18
C ASP A 344 -11.78 8.52 23.48
N LEU A 345 -10.73 9.28 23.81
CA LEU A 345 -9.41 8.76 24.22
C LEU A 345 -9.43 7.90 25.50
N ARG A 346 -10.56 7.82 26.21
CA ARG A 346 -10.70 7.03 27.44
C ARG A 346 -11.47 5.73 27.21
N PHE A 347 -11.93 5.47 25.99
CA PHE A 347 -12.70 4.27 25.70
C PHE A 347 -11.92 2.99 26.04
N MET A 348 -10.60 2.98 25.82
CA MET A 348 -9.75 1.81 26.09
C MET A 348 -9.30 1.65 27.55
N TYR A 349 -9.66 2.57 28.45
CA TYR A 349 -9.23 2.51 29.85
C TYR A 349 -9.79 1.28 30.57
N GLY A 350 -8.88 0.53 31.21
CA GLY A 350 -9.18 -0.68 31.97
C GLY A 350 -9.46 -1.94 31.14
N ILE A 351 -9.47 -1.84 29.79
CA ILE A 351 -9.76 -2.97 28.89
C ILE A 351 -8.62 -3.27 27.92
N ARG A 352 -7.53 -2.49 27.97
CA ARG A 352 -6.37 -2.63 27.09
C ARG A 352 -5.06 -2.56 27.86
N GLU A 353 -4.14 -3.41 27.44
CA GLU A 353 -2.72 -3.35 27.78
C GLU A 353 -1.90 -2.97 26.53
N ARG A 354 -0.86 -2.14 26.69
CA ARG A 354 0.14 -1.88 25.63
C ARG A 354 1.45 -2.53 26.02
N VAL A 355 1.98 -3.37 25.13
CA VAL A 355 3.21 -4.13 25.37
C VAL A 355 4.26 -3.73 24.36
N LYS A 356 5.42 -3.26 24.84
CA LYS A 356 6.55 -2.89 23.99
C LYS A 356 7.10 -4.13 23.30
N LEU A 357 7.34 -4.04 21.98
CA LEU A 357 8.00 -5.09 21.21
C LEU A 357 9.49 -4.78 21.06
N THR A 358 10.29 -5.81 20.81
CA THR A 358 11.71 -5.66 20.51
C THR A 358 11.88 -5.33 19.04
N GLY A 359 12.59 -4.24 18.74
CA GLY A 359 12.82 -3.79 17.36
C GLY A 359 11.83 -2.71 16.89
N ASN A 360 11.89 -2.36 15.60
CA ASN A 360 11.14 -1.22 15.05
C ASN A 360 10.20 -1.64 13.91
N GLY A 361 8.98 -1.11 13.93
CA GLY A 361 7.99 -1.30 12.86
C GLY A 361 7.29 -2.67 12.85
N PRO A 362 6.66 -3.13 13.95
CA PRO A 362 5.77 -4.28 13.89
C PRO A 362 4.61 -3.97 12.93
N ARG A 363 4.50 -4.75 11.84
CA ARG A 363 3.52 -4.47 10.77
C ARG A 363 2.55 -5.62 10.51
N LYS A 364 2.97 -6.87 10.66
CA LYS A 364 2.16 -8.06 10.38
C LYS A 364 2.34 -9.07 11.50
N MET A 365 1.37 -9.96 11.65
CA MET A 365 1.40 -10.98 12.71
C MET A 365 0.69 -12.26 12.29
N ALA A 366 1.24 -13.39 12.74
CA ALA A 366 0.64 -14.71 12.55
C ALA A 366 0.43 -15.42 13.90
N VAL A 367 -0.67 -16.16 14.01
CA VAL A 367 -0.99 -16.95 15.20
C VAL A 367 -0.29 -18.31 15.09
N SER A 368 0.33 -18.77 16.17
CA SER A 368 0.90 -20.11 16.23
C SER A 368 -0.17 -21.17 16.04
N LYS A 369 0.23 -22.35 15.55
CA LYS A 369 -0.69 -23.48 15.30
C LYS A 369 -1.53 -23.85 16.53
N ASP A 370 -0.96 -23.78 17.73
CA ASP A 370 -1.63 -24.12 18.98
C ASP A 370 -2.46 -22.97 19.57
N GLY A 371 -2.47 -21.80 18.92
CA GLY A 371 -3.22 -20.62 19.35
C GLY A 371 -2.68 -19.96 20.61
N LYS A 372 -1.44 -20.25 21.02
CA LYS A 372 -0.85 -19.74 22.27
C LYS A 372 0.11 -18.57 22.08
N GLN A 373 0.58 -18.33 20.87
CA GLN A 373 1.60 -17.34 20.57
C GLN A 373 1.24 -16.51 19.33
N LEU A 374 1.78 -15.30 19.26
CA LEU A 374 1.84 -14.50 18.03
C LEU A 374 3.30 -14.36 17.58
N TYR A 375 3.52 -14.57 16.30
CA TYR A 375 4.77 -14.25 15.62
C TYR A 375 4.67 -12.88 14.98
N ILE A 376 5.48 -11.92 15.42
CA ILE A 376 5.39 -10.51 15.05
C ILE A 376 6.75 -10.02 14.53
N PRO A 377 6.99 -10.06 13.21
CA PRO A 377 8.18 -9.47 12.61
C PRO A 377 8.15 -7.94 12.68
N THR A 378 9.30 -7.35 12.99
CA THR A 378 9.50 -5.90 12.94
C THR A 378 10.24 -5.51 11.66
N TYR A 379 9.54 -4.75 10.82
CA TYR A 379 9.93 -4.45 9.44
C TYR A 379 11.27 -3.71 9.34
N PHE A 380 11.58 -2.82 10.28
CA PHE A 380 12.80 -1.99 10.22
C PHE A 380 13.99 -2.57 11.00
N SER A 381 13.81 -3.66 11.74
CA SER A 381 14.91 -4.28 12.50
C SER A 381 15.11 -5.76 12.19
N ASP A 382 14.25 -6.36 11.38
CA ASP A 382 14.26 -7.78 11.04
C ASP A 382 14.33 -8.65 12.30
N THR A 383 13.52 -8.31 13.31
CA THR A 383 13.41 -9.05 14.56
C THR A 383 12.05 -9.76 14.60
N LEU A 384 12.06 -11.07 14.80
CA LEU A 384 10.85 -11.85 15.00
C LEU A 384 10.53 -11.94 16.49
N ASN A 385 9.49 -11.23 16.92
CA ASN A 385 8.99 -11.34 18.28
C ASN A 385 8.07 -12.56 18.39
N VAL A 386 8.26 -13.35 19.43
CA VAL A 386 7.38 -14.45 19.83
C VAL A 386 6.64 -13.99 21.09
N PHE A 387 5.40 -13.57 20.90
CA PHE A 387 4.57 -13.02 21.96
C PHE A 387 3.69 -14.12 22.56
N ASP A 388 3.81 -14.35 23.87
CA ASP A 388 3.02 -15.31 24.62
C ASP A 388 1.66 -14.72 25.01
N LEU A 389 0.57 -15.37 24.61
CA LEU A 389 -0.78 -14.86 24.81
C LEU A 389 -1.32 -15.08 26.23
N SER A 390 -0.74 -16.01 26.99
CA SER A 390 -1.16 -16.30 28.35
C SER A 390 -0.66 -15.23 29.32
N GLY A 391 0.60 -14.81 29.15
CA GLY A 391 1.24 -13.77 29.96
C GLY A 391 1.11 -12.36 29.41
N ASN A 392 0.69 -12.18 28.15
CA ASN A 392 0.80 -10.92 27.41
C ASN A 392 2.23 -10.38 27.36
N THR A 393 3.23 -11.24 27.16
CA THR A 393 4.64 -10.84 27.19
C THR A 393 5.38 -11.28 25.94
N VAL A 394 6.47 -10.59 25.62
CA VAL A 394 7.43 -11.05 24.61
C VAL A 394 8.26 -12.17 25.23
N GLY A 395 7.94 -13.42 24.90
CA GLY A 395 8.65 -14.60 25.40
C GLY A 395 10.04 -14.77 24.77
N ALA A 396 10.18 -14.40 23.50
CA ALA A 396 11.45 -14.34 22.80
C ALA A 396 11.45 -13.26 21.71
N ALA A 397 12.64 -12.74 21.38
CA ALA A 397 12.85 -11.88 20.22
C ALA A 397 14.12 -12.32 19.51
N VAL A 398 13.97 -12.74 18.24
CA VAL A 398 15.04 -13.39 17.48
C VAL A 398 15.39 -12.53 16.27
N ALA A 399 16.64 -12.06 16.19
CA ALA A 399 17.15 -11.38 15.01
C ALA A 399 17.20 -12.36 13.82
N GLN A 400 16.56 -11.97 12.72
CA GLN A 400 16.51 -12.74 11.46
C GLN A 400 17.69 -12.43 10.54
N VAL A 401 18.41 -11.35 10.84
CA VAL A 401 19.59 -10.90 10.13
C VAL A 401 20.63 -10.55 11.18
N GLU A 402 21.65 -11.38 11.31
CA GLU A 402 22.78 -11.09 12.19
C GLU A 402 23.53 -9.86 11.68
N ASN A 403 24.06 -9.04 12.59
CA ASN A 403 24.88 -7.86 12.25
C ASN A 403 24.26 -6.92 11.20
N ARG A 404 22.92 -6.82 11.17
CA ARG A 404 22.16 -5.99 10.23
C ARG A 404 22.75 -4.57 10.18
N LYS A 405 23.05 -4.10 8.98
CA LYS A 405 23.51 -2.72 8.74
C LYS A 405 22.48 -1.99 7.88
N GLU A 406 22.15 -0.77 8.29
CA GLU A 406 21.31 0.14 7.51
C GLU A 406 22.17 1.02 6.61
N THR A 407 21.77 1.18 5.36
CA THR A 407 22.21 2.32 4.55
C THR A 407 21.51 3.60 5.01
N ASP A 408 22.00 4.77 4.61
CA ASP A 408 21.35 6.05 4.95
C ASP A 408 19.90 6.11 4.44
N VAL A 409 19.62 5.54 3.27
CA VAL A 409 18.26 5.41 2.72
C VAL A 409 17.35 4.59 3.64
N GLN A 410 17.85 3.46 4.14
CA GLN A 410 17.08 2.57 5.01
C GLN A 410 16.85 3.19 6.40
N ALA A 411 17.89 3.83 6.95
CA ALA A 411 17.76 4.59 8.19
C ALA A 411 16.77 5.76 8.03
N GLY A 412 16.79 6.43 6.88
CA GLY A 412 15.82 7.46 6.51
C GLY A 412 14.38 6.95 6.46
N GLU A 413 14.14 5.81 5.80
CA GLU A 413 12.82 5.17 5.76
C GLU A 413 12.32 4.84 7.17
N ARG A 414 13.21 4.32 8.03
CA ARG A 414 12.87 4.04 9.44
C ARG A 414 12.48 5.31 10.18
N ILE A 415 13.29 6.37 10.11
CA ILE A 415 13.02 7.67 10.77
C ILE A 415 11.70 8.28 10.27
N PHE A 416 11.41 8.18 8.97
CA PHE A 416 10.17 8.66 8.36
C PHE A 416 8.91 7.97 8.93
N ASN A 417 9.03 6.72 9.38
CA ASN A 417 7.94 5.92 9.91
C ASN A 417 7.85 5.90 11.44
N ASP A 418 8.90 6.35 12.13
CA ASP A 418 9.07 6.25 13.59
C ASP A 418 8.43 7.45 14.30
N ALA A 419 7.46 7.15 15.17
CA ALA A 419 6.72 8.17 15.91
C ALA A 419 7.51 8.69 17.12
N ALA A 420 8.68 8.14 17.44
CA ALA A 420 9.59 8.70 18.45
C ALA A 420 10.06 10.12 18.10
N TYR A 421 10.02 10.48 16.82
CA TYR A 421 10.39 11.82 16.33
C TYR A 421 9.17 12.74 16.16
N CYS A 422 8.17 12.56 17.03
CA CYS A 422 6.95 13.35 17.10
C CYS A 422 6.59 13.60 18.56
N PHE A 423 6.14 14.82 18.89
CA PHE A 423 5.68 15.15 20.23
C PHE A 423 4.62 14.13 20.70
N GLN A 424 4.87 13.48 21.85
CA GLN A 424 4.01 12.44 22.44
C GLN A 424 3.64 11.27 21.50
N ASN A 425 4.41 11.04 20.43
CA ASN A 425 4.23 9.91 19.52
C ASN A 425 2.87 9.86 18.79
N TRP A 426 2.24 11.02 18.56
CA TRP A 426 0.92 11.12 17.93
C TRP A 426 0.90 10.67 16.47
N GLN A 427 2.00 10.84 15.72
CA GLN A 427 2.10 10.41 14.34
C GLN A 427 3.56 10.24 13.89
N SER A 428 3.76 9.85 12.64
CA SER A 428 5.03 9.94 11.91
C SER A 428 4.77 10.48 10.50
N CYS A 429 5.80 10.71 9.68
CA CYS A 429 5.59 11.27 8.33
C CYS A 429 4.70 10.35 7.48
N ASN A 430 4.79 9.03 7.69
CA ASN A 430 3.90 8.03 7.08
C ASN A 430 2.41 8.19 7.47
N GLY A 431 2.08 8.96 8.51
CA GLY A 431 0.70 9.24 8.92
C GLY A 431 -0.09 10.02 7.87
N CYS A 432 0.55 11.02 7.23
CA CYS A 432 -0.04 11.83 6.15
C CYS A 432 0.50 11.41 4.77
N HIS A 433 1.67 10.75 4.73
CA HIS A 433 2.27 10.22 3.51
C HIS A 433 2.35 8.68 3.52
N PRO A 434 1.21 7.98 3.61
CA PRO A 434 1.20 6.52 3.62
C PRO A 434 1.58 5.95 2.24
N GLY A 435 1.92 4.65 2.20
CA GLY A 435 2.12 3.92 0.95
C GLY A 435 3.38 4.29 0.19
N ASP A 436 4.52 4.35 0.90
CA ASP A 436 5.85 4.75 0.41
C ASP A 436 5.96 6.24 0.11
N ALA A 437 5.58 7.09 1.08
CA ALA A 437 5.66 8.55 0.99
C ALA A 437 4.77 9.19 -0.11
N ARG A 438 3.63 8.55 -0.42
CA ARG A 438 2.60 9.08 -1.34
C ARG A 438 1.66 10.02 -0.57
N THR A 439 0.35 9.89 -0.76
CA THR A 439 -0.68 10.75 -0.20
C THR A 439 -1.75 9.91 0.50
N ASP A 440 -2.35 10.48 1.54
CA ASP A 440 -3.50 9.95 2.27
C ASP A 440 -4.84 10.31 1.60
N GLY A 441 -4.82 11.15 0.55
CA GLY A 441 -6.00 11.62 -0.15
C GLY A 441 -6.83 12.63 0.65
N MET A 442 -6.21 13.37 1.58
CA MET A 442 -6.87 14.38 2.42
C MET A 442 -6.31 15.78 2.20
N ASN A 443 -7.13 16.78 2.56
CA ASN A 443 -6.73 18.19 2.58
C ASN A 443 -6.28 18.60 3.98
N TRP A 444 -5.07 19.13 4.12
CA TRP A 444 -4.54 19.57 5.40
C TRP A 444 -4.28 21.07 5.44
N ASP A 445 -4.65 21.71 6.55
CA ASP A 445 -4.33 23.12 6.84
C ASP A 445 -3.10 23.20 7.75
N LEU A 446 -1.92 23.23 7.13
CA LEU A 446 -0.63 23.02 7.79
C LEU A 446 0.09 24.34 8.07
N MET A 447 0.55 24.56 9.31
CA MET A 447 1.43 25.70 9.64
C MET A 447 2.70 25.80 8.78
N ASN A 448 3.08 24.70 8.12
CA ASN A 448 4.21 24.64 7.21
C ASN A 448 4.10 25.61 6.02
N ASP A 449 2.89 26.02 5.63
CA ASP A 449 2.65 26.85 4.45
C ASP A 449 1.47 27.83 4.60
N GLY A 450 1.21 28.24 5.83
CA GLY A 450 0.14 29.18 6.21
C GLY A 450 -1.03 28.49 6.89
N ILE A 451 -1.86 29.24 7.62
CA ILE A 451 -3.11 28.73 8.21
C ILE A 451 -4.27 29.32 7.41
N GLY A 452 -5.36 28.56 7.27
CA GLY A 452 -6.58 28.95 6.57
C GLY A 452 -6.56 28.62 5.09
N ASN A 453 -5.68 27.71 4.65
CA ASN A 453 -5.53 27.29 3.27
C ASN A 453 -5.42 25.75 3.15
N PRO A 454 -6.49 25.01 3.52
CA PRO A 454 -6.50 23.54 3.47
C PRO A 454 -6.29 23.03 2.04
N LYS A 455 -5.43 22.04 1.89
CA LYS A 455 -4.93 21.62 0.58
C LYS A 455 -4.49 20.18 0.55
N ASN A 456 -4.59 19.61 -0.64
CA ASN A 456 -4.38 18.19 -0.84
C ASN A 456 -2.94 17.78 -0.50
N CYS A 457 -2.79 16.69 0.25
CA CYS A 457 -1.50 16.13 0.59
C CYS A 457 -0.77 15.70 -0.69
N LYS A 458 0.37 16.32 -1.00
CA LYS A 458 1.16 16.02 -2.21
C LYS A 458 2.00 14.76 -2.00
N SER A 459 2.12 13.92 -3.04
CA SER A 459 3.12 12.85 -3.07
C SER A 459 4.53 13.43 -2.95
N LEU A 460 5.41 12.79 -2.16
CA LEU A 460 6.82 13.18 -2.07
C LEU A 460 7.68 12.56 -3.19
N LEU A 461 7.09 11.75 -4.06
CA LEU A 461 7.79 11.20 -5.22
C LEU A 461 8.38 12.34 -6.08
N TYR A 462 9.69 12.27 -6.31
CA TYR A 462 10.46 13.24 -7.08
C TYR A 462 10.50 14.68 -6.54
N SER A 463 10.01 14.94 -5.33
CA SER A 463 10.00 16.29 -4.75
C SER A 463 11.40 16.94 -4.68
N HIS A 464 12.45 16.13 -4.45
CA HIS A 464 13.85 16.58 -4.45
C HIS A 464 14.39 16.97 -5.83
N PHE A 465 13.66 16.68 -6.90
CA PHE A 465 14.03 16.97 -8.29
C PHE A 465 13.07 17.95 -8.99
N THR A 466 11.97 18.33 -8.33
CA THR A 466 10.92 19.21 -8.88
C THR A 466 10.63 20.38 -7.93
N PRO A 467 11.57 21.32 -7.73
CA PRO A 467 11.30 22.56 -6.98
C PRO A 467 10.38 23.51 -7.78
N PRO A 468 9.68 24.45 -7.13
CA PRO A 468 9.55 24.61 -5.68
C PRO A 468 8.70 23.50 -5.04
N CYS A 469 8.75 23.37 -3.72
CA CYS A 469 8.02 22.37 -2.97
C CYS A 469 6.82 22.96 -2.21
N MET A 470 5.87 22.08 -1.89
CA MET A 470 4.50 22.40 -1.43
C MET A 470 3.65 23.04 -2.55
N ILE A 471 2.33 22.90 -2.48
CA ILE A 471 1.43 23.37 -3.54
C ILE A 471 1.47 24.90 -3.72
N SER A 472 1.80 25.63 -2.66
CA SER A 472 1.98 27.10 -2.65
C SER A 472 3.36 27.53 -3.16
N GLY A 473 4.28 26.59 -3.41
CA GLY A 473 5.66 26.87 -3.79
C GLY A 473 6.46 27.60 -2.70
N ILE A 474 6.02 27.56 -1.44
CA ILE A 474 6.63 28.34 -0.34
C ILE A 474 8.02 27.82 0.06
N ARG A 475 8.36 26.58 -0.32
CA ARG A 475 9.67 25.97 -0.02
C ARG A 475 10.52 25.92 -1.28
N ALA A 476 11.76 26.38 -1.19
CA ALA A 476 12.69 26.39 -2.31
C ALA A 476 13.02 24.97 -2.80
N ASP A 477 13.09 24.00 -1.89
CA ASP A 477 13.36 22.59 -2.18
C ASP A 477 12.75 21.66 -1.12
N ALA A 478 12.81 20.35 -1.40
CA ALA A 478 12.28 19.31 -0.55
C ALA A 478 13.10 19.11 0.74
N ALA A 479 14.40 19.38 0.75
CA ALA A 479 15.22 19.26 1.95
C ALA A 479 14.75 20.25 3.04
N ILE A 480 14.47 21.50 2.65
CA ILE A 480 13.86 22.47 3.55
C ILE A 480 12.47 22.01 3.97
N ALA A 481 11.66 21.49 3.05
CA ALA A 481 10.32 20.99 3.37
C ALA A 481 10.34 19.84 4.40
N ASP A 482 11.25 18.88 4.26
CA ASP A 482 11.40 17.73 5.17
C ASP A 482 11.70 18.20 6.61
N ARG A 483 12.67 19.10 6.78
CA ARG A 483 13.02 19.70 8.09
C ARG A 483 11.84 20.47 8.70
N LYS A 484 11.09 21.18 7.86
CA LYS A 484 9.91 21.95 8.29
C LYS A 484 8.72 21.07 8.63
N GLY A 485 8.59 19.90 8.00
CA GLY A 485 7.65 18.85 8.41
C GLY A 485 7.91 18.40 9.84
N PHE A 486 9.16 18.07 10.19
CA PHE A 486 9.49 17.73 11.59
C PHE A 486 9.19 18.89 12.55
N THR A 487 9.56 20.12 12.18
CA THR A 487 9.39 21.29 13.07
C THR A 487 7.92 21.66 13.28
N HIS A 488 7.13 21.75 12.21
CA HIS A 488 5.78 22.34 12.25
C HIS A 488 4.64 21.32 12.26
N ILE A 489 4.91 20.05 11.91
CA ILE A 489 3.90 18.98 11.86
C ILE A 489 4.18 17.94 12.94
N GLN A 490 5.46 17.59 13.18
CA GLN A 490 5.83 16.65 14.25
C GLN A 490 6.15 17.33 15.59
N PHE A 491 6.28 18.66 15.58
CA PHE A 491 6.70 19.43 16.76
C PHE A 491 8.02 18.89 17.35
N TYR A 492 8.93 18.51 16.46
CA TYR A 492 10.21 17.89 16.78
C TYR A 492 11.35 18.60 16.04
N ASN A 493 12.40 18.97 16.78
CA ASN A 493 13.61 19.54 16.21
C ASN A 493 14.55 18.41 15.81
N ILE A 494 14.41 17.93 14.57
CA ILE A 494 15.23 16.83 14.05
C ILE A 494 16.72 17.23 13.96
N PRO A 495 17.66 16.40 14.46
CA PRO A 495 19.07 16.60 14.20
C PRO A 495 19.39 16.51 12.70
N GLU A 496 20.29 17.37 12.21
CA GLU A 496 20.60 17.45 10.77
C GLU A 496 21.10 16.13 10.19
N GLU A 497 21.90 15.35 10.94
CA GLU A 497 22.37 14.02 10.52
C GLU A 497 21.22 13.03 10.25
N MET A 498 20.10 13.19 10.95
CA MET A 498 18.90 12.37 10.76
C MET A 498 18.07 12.91 9.60
N ALA A 499 17.96 14.23 9.48
CA ALA A 499 17.29 14.89 8.36
C ALA A 499 17.92 14.49 7.02
N LEU A 500 19.25 14.46 6.92
CA LEU A 500 19.96 14.02 5.71
C LEU A 500 19.65 12.57 5.30
N LYS A 501 19.39 11.69 6.28
CA LYS A 501 18.95 10.31 6.00
C LYS A 501 17.52 10.28 5.47
N VAL A 502 16.63 11.10 6.04
CA VAL A 502 15.28 11.28 5.49
C VAL A 502 15.33 11.82 4.06
N ASP A 503 16.16 12.83 3.79
CA ASP A 503 16.39 13.35 2.44
C ASP A 503 16.85 12.22 1.49
N ALA A 504 17.77 11.36 1.94
CA ALA A 504 18.25 10.21 1.16
C ALA A 504 17.12 9.22 0.85
N TYR A 505 16.22 8.96 1.81
CA TYR A 505 15.04 8.12 1.58
C TYR A 505 14.10 8.73 0.55
N VAL A 506 13.70 10.00 0.72
CA VAL A 506 12.76 10.66 -0.19
C VAL A 506 13.35 10.77 -1.61
N LYS A 507 14.66 11.07 -1.74
CA LYS A 507 15.38 11.03 -3.03
C LYS A 507 15.39 9.65 -3.70
N SER A 508 15.33 8.58 -2.91
CA SER A 508 15.38 7.20 -3.42
C SER A 508 14.06 6.68 -3.97
N LEU A 509 12.95 7.41 -3.74
CA LEU A 509 11.61 7.00 -4.18
C LEU A 509 11.57 6.84 -5.71
N LYS A 510 10.89 5.78 -6.16
CA LYS A 510 10.72 5.46 -7.58
C LYS A 510 9.25 5.34 -7.91
N ALA A 511 8.89 5.76 -9.11
CA ALA A 511 7.56 5.52 -9.65
C ALA A 511 7.30 4.01 -9.82
N VAL A 512 6.07 3.58 -9.55
CA VAL A 512 5.60 2.24 -9.91
C VAL A 512 4.87 2.25 -11.26
N PRO A 513 4.90 1.16 -12.05
CA PRO A 513 4.23 1.12 -13.35
C PRO A 513 2.72 1.39 -13.25
N SER A 514 2.21 2.24 -14.16
CA SER A 514 0.79 2.53 -14.22
C SER A 514 -0.04 1.29 -14.59
N PRO A 515 -1.18 1.04 -13.92
CA PRO A 515 -2.12 -0.02 -14.28
C PRO A 515 -2.80 0.23 -15.64
N TYR A 516 -2.69 1.44 -16.21
CA TYR A 516 -3.22 1.80 -17.53
C TYR A 516 -2.26 1.41 -18.68
N LEU A 517 -1.06 0.92 -18.36
CA LEU A 517 -0.13 0.40 -19.36
C LEU A 517 -0.50 -1.04 -19.75
N VAL A 518 -0.45 -1.32 -21.06
CA VAL A 518 -0.65 -2.66 -21.61
C VAL A 518 0.73 -3.23 -21.96
N GLY A 519 1.18 -4.23 -21.21
CA GLY A 519 2.52 -4.82 -21.41
C GLY A 519 3.66 -3.83 -21.19
N GLY A 520 3.46 -2.82 -20.32
CA GLY A 520 4.43 -1.76 -20.07
C GLY A 520 4.47 -0.67 -21.15
N GLN A 521 3.50 -0.65 -22.07
CA GLN A 521 3.38 0.32 -23.15
C GLN A 521 2.03 1.05 -23.10
N LEU A 522 1.94 2.19 -23.77
CA LEU A 522 0.68 2.92 -23.92
C LEU A 522 -0.38 2.05 -24.64
N SER A 523 -1.60 2.03 -24.10
CA SER A 523 -2.77 1.48 -24.79
C SER A 523 -3.06 2.26 -26.09
N GLU A 524 -3.81 1.70 -27.04
CA GLU A 524 -4.20 2.44 -28.25
C GLU A 524 -4.99 3.72 -27.92
N LYS A 525 -5.78 3.68 -26.85
CA LYS A 525 -6.50 4.83 -26.32
C LYS A 525 -5.54 5.87 -25.73
N ALA A 526 -4.52 5.45 -24.97
CA ALA A 526 -3.49 6.36 -24.45
C ALA A 526 -2.63 6.97 -25.56
N LYS A 527 -2.34 6.24 -26.64
CA LYS A 527 -1.66 6.79 -27.83
C LYS A 527 -2.48 7.88 -28.52
N GLN A 528 -3.81 7.73 -28.57
CA GLN A 528 -4.70 8.79 -29.04
C GLN A 528 -4.71 9.97 -28.05
N GLY A 529 -4.75 9.67 -26.76
CA GLY A 529 -4.67 10.66 -25.68
C GLY A 529 -3.41 11.52 -25.73
N LYS A 530 -2.26 10.91 -26.05
CA LYS A 530 -1.00 11.65 -26.25
C LYS A 530 -1.11 12.69 -27.37
N LYS A 531 -1.77 12.36 -28.48
CA LYS A 531 -2.00 13.33 -29.57
C LYS A 531 -2.93 14.46 -29.13
N VAL A 532 -3.94 14.13 -28.32
CA VAL A 532 -4.84 15.12 -27.72
C VAL A 532 -4.09 16.03 -26.76
N TYR A 533 -3.22 15.47 -25.93
CA TYR A 533 -2.36 16.18 -24.99
C TYR A 533 -1.47 17.23 -25.69
N GLU A 534 -0.77 16.82 -26.74
CA GLU A 534 0.06 17.72 -27.58
C GLU A 534 -0.80 18.77 -28.30
N LYS A 535 -1.94 18.36 -28.87
CA LYS A 535 -2.88 19.29 -29.54
C LYS A 535 -3.43 20.36 -28.60
N LEU A 536 -3.70 19.99 -27.35
CA LEU A 536 -4.22 20.89 -26.32
C LEU A 536 -3.12 21.68 -25.63
N LYS A 537 -1.84 21.45 -25.97
CA LYS A 537 -0.67 22.12 -25.39
C LYS A 537 -0.49 21.86 -23.90
N CYS A 538 -0.91 20.68 -23.43
CA CYS A 538 -0.69 20.29 -22.03
C CYS A 538 0.81 20.19 -21.71
N ASP A 539 1.65 19.94 -22.71
CA ASP A 539 3.11 19.93 -22.63
C ASP A 539 3.73 21.32 -22.44
N GLU A 540 3.00 22.43 -22.58
CA GLU A 540 3.56 23.75 -22.25
C GLU A 540 3.91 23.86 -20.75
N CYS A 541 3.12 23.22 -19.87
CA CYS A 541 3.40 23.17 -18.43
C CYS A 541 3.87 21.77 -17.98
N HIS A 542 3.35 20.69 -18.57
CA HIS A 542 3.68 19.32 -18.16
C HIS A 542 4.60 18.64 -19.18
N ASN A 543 5.89 18.93 -19.11
CA ASN A 543 6.90 18.39 -20.03
C ASN A 543 8.13 17.82 -19.31
N GLY A 544 9.10 17.37 -20.11
CA GLY A 544 10.37 16.84 -19.63
C GLY A 544 10.24 15.47 -18.98
N GLU A 545 11.29 15.08 -18.25
CA GLU A 545 11.39 13.77 -17.61
C GLU A 545 10.28 13.53 -16.56
N TYR A 546 9.98 14.58 -15.78
CA TYR A 546 9.03 14.56 -14.66
C TYR A 546 7.64 15.07 -15.01
N TYR A 547 7.35 15.46 -16.26
CA TYR A 547 6.06 16.05 -16.64
C TYR A 547 5.66 17.26 -15.77
N THR A 548 6.62 18.15 -15.55
CA THR A 548 6.46 19.45 -14.88
C THR A 548 7.54 20.38 -15.39
N ASP A 549 7.18 21.64 -15.61
CA ASP A 549 8.09 22.71 -16.00
C ASP A 549 8.73 23.40 -14.78
N MET A 550 8.37 22.99 -13.57
CA MET A 550 8.90 23.53 -12.31
C MET A 550 8.62 25.04 -12.15
N GLN A 551 7.52 25.52 -12.73
CA GLN A 551 7.06 26.91 -12.64
C GLN A 551 5.72 27.02 -11.93
N MET A 552 5.43 28.23 -11.44
CA MET A 552 4.12 28.59 -10.90
C MET A 552 3.23 29.10 -12.03
N HIS A 553 1.98 28.62 -12.11
CA HIS A 553 1.02 29.03 -13.14
C HIS A 553 -0.31 29.49 -12.57
N ARG A 554 -0.86 30.53 -13.20
CA ARG A 554 -2.21 31.05 -12.95
C ARG A 554 -3.14 30.50 -14.02
N ILE A 555 -3.86 29.43 -13.70
CA ILE A 555 -4.82 28.76 -14.59
C ILE A 555 -6.16 28.69 -13.85
N GLY A 556 -7.26 28.95 -14.57
CA GLY A 556 -8.60 29.01 -14.01
C GLY A 556 -8.91 30.32 -13.26
N GLU A 557 -10.16 30.44 -12.84
CA GLU A 557 -10.68 31.62 -12.12
C GLU A 557 -10.42 31.55 -10.60
N ASP A 558 -10.20 30.34 -10.07
CA ASP A 558 -9.91 30.09 -8.66
C ASP A 558 -8.40 30.11 -8.42
N ILE A 559 -7.85 31.30 -8.13
CA ILE A 559 -6.44 31.50 -7.81
C ILE A 559 -6.33 31.98 -6.36
N GLU A 560 -6.01 31.06 -5.44
CA GLU A 560 -5.83 31.38 -4.02
C GLU A 560 -4.46 32.02 -3.73
N PHE A 561 -3.43 31.63 -4.48
CA PHE A 561 -2.07 32.14 -4.32
C PHE A 561 -1.73 33.20 -5.37
N GLU A 562 -1.13 34.30 -4.94
CA GLU A 562 -0.78 35.43 -5.82
C GLU A 562 0.04 35.03 -7.06
N LYS A 563 0.96 34.07 -6.88
CA LYS A 563 1.84 33.55 -7.95
C LYS A 563 1.23 32.39 -8.75
N GLY A 564 0.03 31.93 -8.40
CA GLY A 564 -0.58 30.72 -8.95
C GLY A 564 -0.13 29.45 -8.21
N TRP A 565 -0.20 28.32 -8.90
CA TRP A 565 0.03 26.98 -8.35
C TRP A 565 1.31 26.37 -8.91
N ASP A 566 2.02 25.60 -8.09
CA ASP A 566 3.14 24.77 -8.55
C ASP A 566 2.62 23.68 -9.51
N THR A 567 3.23 23.54 -10.70
CA THR A 567 2.89 22.46 -11.65
C THR A 567 3.33 21.12 -11.07
N PRO A 568 2.42 20.23 -10.63
CA PRO A 568 2.83 18.94 -10.09
C PRO A 568 3.37 18.03 -11.20
N THR A 569 4.24 17.09 -10.81
CA THR A 569 4.61 15.98 -11.68
C THR A 569 3.38 15.17 -12.07
N LEU A 570 3.26 14.76 -13.34
CA LEU A 570 2.25 13.79 -13.77
C LEU A 570 2.71 12.34 -13.65
N ARG A 571 3.96 12.08 -13.21
CA ARG A 571 4.45 10.71 -12.99
C ARG A 571 3.69 10.06 -11.84
N GLU A 572 3.13 8.88 -12.10
CA GLU A 572 2.32 8.15 -11.10
C GLU A 572 1.05 8.89 -10.66
N VAL A 573 0.55 9.86 -11.45
CA VAL A 573 -0.63 10.65 -11.08
C VAL A 573 -1.91 9.82 -10.95
N TRP A 574 -1.97 8.66 -11.63
CA TRP A 574 -3.08 7.71 -11.48
C TRP A 574 -3.30 7.23 -10.05
N ARG A 575 -2.29 7.36 -9.17
CA ARG A 575 -2.34 6.92 -7.77
C ARG A 575 -2.53 8.06 -6.77
N THR A 576 -2.54 9.32 -7.20
CA THR A 576 -2.49 10.47 -6.29
C THR A 576 -3.80 11.23 -6.15
N ALA A 577 -4.91 10.68 -6.63
CA ALA A 577 -6.24 11.24 -6.43
C ALA A 577 -6.50 11.56 -4.92
N PRO A 578 -7.40 12.51 -4.59
CA PRO A 578 -8.06 13.43 -5.53
C PRO A 578 -7.07 14.42 -6.15
N TYR A 579 -7.51 15.20 -7.12
CA TYR A 579 -6.69 16.06 -7.96
C TYR A 579 -7.01 17.54 -7.78
N LEU A 580 -6.13 18.37 -8.34
CA LEU A 580 -6.05 19.82 -8.11
C LEU A 580 -5.55 20.13 -6.69
N PHE A 581 -5.20 21.39 -6.46
CA PHE A 581 -4.52 21.83 -5.24
C PHE A 581 -5.32 21.57 -3.96
N ASP A 582 -6.65 21.55 -4.06
CA ASP A 582 -7.61 21.37 -2.97
C ASP A 582 -8.41 20.07 -3.11
N GLY A 583 -8.03 19.16 -4.01
CA GLY A 583 -8.69 17.86 -4.10
C GLY A 583 -10.16 17.91 -4.52
N ARG A 584 -10.63 18.99 -5.18
CA ARG A 584 -12.01 19.15 -5.68
C ARG A 584 -12.38 18.24 -6.85
N ALA A 585 -11.42 17.48 -7.39
CA ALA A 585 -11.63 16.50 -8.46
C ALA A 585 -11.31 15.09 -7.94
N ALA A 586 -12.32 14.25 -7.75
CA ALA A 586 -12.12 12.86 -7.31
C ALA A 586 -11.43 12.01 -8.38
N THR A 587 -11.62 12.35 -9.66
CA THR A 587 -11.08 11.58 -10.79
C THR A 587 -10.40 12.47 -11.81
N MET A 588 -9.48 11.89 -12.59
CA MET A 588 -8.81 12.60 -13.68
C MET A 588 -9.80 13.05 -14.76
N LYS A 589 -10.95 12.35 -14.88
CA LYS A 589 -12.03 12.75 -15.78
C LYS A 589 -12.68 14.06 -15.33
N GLU A 590 -12.93 14.23 -14.03
CA GLU A 590 -13.47 15.49 -13.48
C GLU A 590 -12.52 16.67 -13.70
N VAL A 591 -11.20 16.46 -13.65
CA VAL A 591 -10.20 17.52 -13.94
C VAL A 591 -10.46 18.18 -15.30
N PHE A 592 -10.81 17.39 -16.32
CA PHE A 592 -11.03 17.90 -17.68
C PHE A 592 -12.50 18.20 -17.99
N GLU A 593 -13.45 17.37 -17.55
CA GLU A 593 -14.87 17.55 -17.89
C GLU A 593 -15.55 18.62 -17.02
N VAL A 594 -15.24 18.66 -15.72
CA VAL A 594 -15.90 19.55 -14.76
C VAL A 594 -15.08 20.81 -14.57
N HIS A 595 -13.80 20.65 -14.22
CA HIS A 595 -12.92 21.77 -13.87
C HIS A 595 -12.20 22.38 -15.08
N ARG A 596 -12.33 21.75 -16.26
CA ARG A 596 -11.88 22.29 -17.55
C ARG A 596 -10.39 22.71 -17.56
N HIS A 597 -9.58 22.09 -16.70
CA HIS A 597 -8.18 22.50 -16.46
C HIS A 597 -7.37 22.54 -17.77
N GLY A 598 -6.79 23.71 -18.07
CA GLY A 598 -5.96 23.94 -19.28
C GLY A 598 -6.74 23.96 -20.61
N ILE A 599 -8.07 23.84 -20.55
CA ILE A 599 -8.95 23.75 -21.72
C ILE A 599 -10.20 24.62 -21.63
N GLU A 600 -10.29 25.55 -20.67
CA GLU A 600 -11.46 26.42 -20.39
C GLU A 600 -12.14 26.98 -21.66
N ASP A 601 -11.36 27.53 -22.59
CA ASP A 601 -11.88 28.15 -23.83
C ASP A 601 -11.98 27.19 -25.04
N LYS A 602 -11.58 25.92 -24.86
CA LYS A 602 -11.45 24.95 -25.96
C LYS A 602 -12.64 23.99 -25.98
N LYS A 603 -13.33 23.85 -27.13
CA LYS A 603 -14.32 22.78 -27.33
C LYS A 603 -13.59 21.45 -27.56
N VAL A 604 -13.74 20.51 -26.61
CA VAL A 604 -13.11 19.19 -26.66
C VAL A 604 -14.21 18.13 -26.61
N SER A 605 -14.11 17.09 -27.45
CA SER A 605 -15.11 16.01 -27.47
C SER A 605 -14.95 15.09 -26.26
N ALA A 606 -16.03 14.44 -25.80
CA ALA A 606 -15.96 13.46 -24.72
C ALA A 606 -14.97 12.32 -25.02
N LYS A 607 -14.90 11.89 -26.29
CA LYS A 607 -13.94 10.89 -26.76
C LYS A 607 -12.49 11.35 -26.59
N ASP A 608 -12.19 12.61 -26.92
CA ASP A 608 -10.85 13.17 -26.76
C ASP A 608 -10.49 13.32 -25.28
N ILE A 609 -11.45 13.70 -24.43
CA ILE A 609 -11.25 13.74 -22.97
C ILE A 609 -10.97 12.34 -22.42
N ASP A 610 -11.78 11.35 -22.77
CA ASP A 610 -11.56 9.97 -22.33
C ASP A 610 -10.18 9.44 -22.76
N ALA A 611 -9.73 9.79 -23.96
CA ALA A 611 -8.39 9.44 -24.44
C ALA A 611 -7.29 10.19 -23.66
N LEU A 612 -7.47 11.49 -23.42
CA LEU A 612 -6.54 12.30 -22.62
C LEU A 612 -6.39 11.76 -21.19
N VAL A 613 -7.51 11.41 -20.53
CA VAL A 613 -7.54 10.78 -19.20
C VAL A 613 -6.72 9.49 -19.20
N GLU A 614 -6.91 8.63 -20.20
CA GLU A 614 -6.15 7.39 -20.34
C GLU A 614 -4.64 7.67 -20.45
N TYR A 615 -4.25 8.66 -21.25
CA TYR A 615 -2.84 9.01 -21.41
C TYR A 615 -2.24 9.56 -20.11
N VAL A 616 -2.89 10.52 -19.47
CA VAL A 616 -2.39 11.12 -18.22
C VAL A 616 -2.26 10.06 -17.13
N ASN A 617 -3.25 9.17 -16.98
CA ASN A 617 -3.15 8.07 -16.03
C ASN A 617 -2.09 7.02 -16.39
N SER A 618 -1.63 6.96 -17.64
CA SER A 618 -0.58 6.03 -18.07
C SER A 618 0.85 6.50 -17.76
N LEU A 619 1.02 7.78 -17.34
CA LEU A 619 2.30 8.41 -17.01
C LEU A 619 2.83 8.02 -15.62
#